data_AF-A0A4S8P8D4-F1
#
_entry.id   AF-A0A4S8P8D4-F1
#
_cell.length_a   1.000
_cell.length_b   1.000
_cell.length_c   1.000
_cell.angle_alpha   90.00
_cell.angle_beta   90.00
_cell.angle_gamma   90.00
#
_symmetry.space_group_name_H-M   'P 1'
#
loop_
_entity.id
_entity.type
_entity.pdbx_description
1 polymer ?
#
loop_
_entity_poly.entity_id
_entity_poly.type
_entity_poly.pdbx_seq_one_letter_code
_entity_poly.pdbx_strand_id
1 'polypeptide(L)'
;MPAIEDRLHEATTAPLTTLVDPRHRVRPPPEHLHSWRIPEPDRRALADFGLPDDLLMTPAFQTGPDPTLSPNIAGPLEAEHARADDRLYDLGHWGAHDRTPKIGAVAGDGRVLAVRPAPLTAADLHPGLRDHYRDLYRPAVMPVNSSASALVETAWRVRAALAALIDLDAPPEPPPGPVADAHDARRSACEAMVLEALARIDPAACGPDSLWAEVVTDPGY
;
A
#
# COMPACT_ATOMS: atom_id res chain seq x y z
N MET A 1 -8.42 24.43 14.06
CA MET A 1 -7.79 23.21 13.52
C MET A 1 -6.69 23.65 12.58
N PRO A 2 -5.53 22.96 12.53
CA PRO A 2 -4.48 23.26 11.56
C PRO A 2 -5.00 23.17 10.12
N ALA A 3 -4.37 23.89 9.18
CA ALA A 3 -4.72 23.78 7.76
C ALA A 3 -4.46 22.34 7.26
N ILE A 4 -5.14 21.93 6.19
CA ILE A 4 -4.97 20.59 5.61
C ILE A 4 -3.51 20.39 5.20
N GLU A 5 -2.92 21.41 4.59
CA GLU A 5 -1.54 21.45 4.13
C GLU A 5 -0.55 21.28 5.30
N ASP A 6 -0.82 21.89 6.46
CA ASP A 6 0.02 21.73 7.66
C ASP A 6 -0.03 20.28 8.18
N ARG A 7 -1.23 19.67 8.18
CA ARG A 7 -1.41 18.26 8.60
C ARG A 7 -0.73 17.30 7.64
N LEU A 8 -0.79 17.55 6.34
CA LEU A 8 -0.09 16.76 5.33
C LEU A 8 1.43 16.91 5.46
N HIS A 9 1.90 18.13 5.73
CA HIS A 9 3.31 18.36 6.02
C HIS A 9 3.75 17.59 7.27
N GLU A 10 2.96 17.62 8.35
CA GLU A 10 3.22 16.86 9.56
C GLU A 10 3.25 15.34 9.29
N ALA A 11 2.23 14.81 8.60
CA ALA A 11 2.16 13.39 8.23
C ALA A 11 3.40 12.93 7.41
N THR A 12 3.93 13.80 6.55
CA THR A 12 5.05 13.46 5.66
C THR A 12 6.43 13.72 6.25
N THR A 13 6.55 14.47 7.36
CA THR A 13 7.86 14.88 7.91
C THR A 13 8.08 14.52 9.38
N ALA A 14 7.02 14.31 10.16
CA ALA A 14 7.15 14.00 11.57
C ALA A 14 7.88 12.65 11.78
N PRO A 15 8.56 12.46 12.94
CA PRO A 15 9.12 11.18 13.31
C PRO A 15 8.04 10.10 13.32
N LEU A 16 8.33 8.92 12.77
CA LEU A 16 7.34 7.83 12.63
C LEU A 16 6.69 7.46 13.97
N THR A 17 7.45 7.49 15.08
CA THR A 17 6.96 7.25 16.45
C THR A 17 5.79 8.14 16.86
N THR A 18 5.66 9.33 16.26
CA THR A 18 4.56 10.28 16.53
C THR A 18 3.32 10.01 15.69
N LEU A 19 3.46 9.31 14.56
CA LEU A 19 2.38 9.01 13.61
C LEU A 19 1.70 7.67 13.89
N VAL A 20 2.40 6.75 14.56
CA VAL A 20 1.86 5.44 14.93
C VAL A 20 0.74 5.62 15.96
N ASP A 21 -0.51 5.32 15.56
CA ASP A 21 -1.64 5.23 16.50
C ASP A 21 -1.64 3.84 17.15
N PRO A 22 -1.42 3.73 18.48
CA PRO A 22 -1.39 2.44 19.17
C PRO A 22 -2.68 1.63 19.04
N ARG A 23 -3.82 2.27 18.74
CA ARG A 23 -5.13 1.60 18.57
C ARG A 23 -5.24 0.82 17.27
N HIS A 24 -4.48 1.22 16.27
CA HIS A 24 -4.48 0.61 14.93
C HIS A 24 -3.22 -0.19 14.63
N ARG A 25 -2.30 -0.25 15.60
CA ARG A 25 -1.02 -0.92 15.42
C ARG A 25 -1.16 -2.43 15.63
N VAL A 26 -1.04 -3.17 14.55
CA VAL A 26 -0.91 -4.63 14.58
C VAL A 26 0.53 -5.02 14.35
N ARG A 27 1.05 -5.94 15.17
CA ARG A 27 2.43 -6.42 15.10
C ARG A 27 2.47 -7.92 14.86
N PRO A 28 3.49 -8.42 14.13
CA PRO A 28 3.72 -9.85 14.05
C PRO A 28 4.06 -10.42 15.43
N PRO A 29 3.78 -11.71 15.68
CA PRO A 29 4.18 -12.37 16.91
C PRO A 29 5.72 -12.32 17.07
N PRO A 30 6.24 -11.82 18.19
CA PRO A 30 7.67 -11.59 18.36
C PRO A 30 8.48 -12.89 18.27
N GLU A 31 7.94 -14.01 18.76
CA GLU A 31 8.59 -15.32 18.73
C GLU A 31 8.94 -15.79 17.30
N HIS A 32 8.18 -15.37 16.29
CA HIS A 32 8.37 -15.81 14.91
C HIS A 32 9.13 -14.80 14.07
N LEU A 33 8.94 -13.50 14.30
CA LEU A 33 9.60 -12.46 13.53
C LEU A 33 11.13 -12.58 13.54
N HIS A 34 11.72 -12.98 14.69
CA HIS A 34 13.17 -13.18 14.80
C HIS A 34 13.68 -14.34 13.92
N SER A 35 12.83 -15.31 13.61
CA SER A 35 13.16 -16.44 12.73
C SER A 35 12.99 -16.11 11.25
N TRP A 36 12.30 -15.00 10.93
CA TRP A 36 12.08 -14.62 9.54
C TRP A 36 13.37 -14.20 8.87
N ARG A 37 13.63 -14.81 7.72
CA ARG A 37 14.79 -14.55 6.87
C ARG A 37 14.56 -13.30 6.02
N ILE A 38 14.30 -12.16 6.64
CA ILE A 38 14.27 -10.83 6.00
C ILE A 38 15.39 -9.96 6.57
N PRO A 39 15.77 -8.83 5.96
CA PRO A 39 16.75 -7.91 6.52
C PRO A 39 16.43 -7.47 7.95
N GLU A 40 17.47 -7.22 8.74
CA GLU A 40 17.33 -6.78 10.14
C GLU A 40 16.55 -5.47 10.29
N PRO A 41 16.75 -4.43 9.44
CA PRO A 41 15.94 -3.21 9.51
C PRO A 41 14.45 -3.47 9.33
N ASP A 42 14.09 -4.43 8.47
CA ASP A 42 12.70 -4.80 8.20
C ASP A 42 12.06 -5.49 9.41
N ARG A 43 12.78 -6.43 10.04
CA ARG A 43 12.34 -7.04 11.30
C ARG A 43 12.12 -5.97 12.38
N ARG A 44 13.05 -5.02 12.54
CA ARG A 44 12.91 -3.96 13.55
C ARG A 44 11.72 -3.08 13.29
N ALA A 45 11.54 -2.61 12.06
CA ALA A 45 10.40 -1.77 11.71
C ALA A 45 9.06 -2.46 12.00
N LEU A 46 8.93 -3.75 11.62
CA LEU A 46 7.74 -4.55 11.93
C LEU A 46 7.55 -4.77 13.44
N ALA A 47 8.63 -4.98 14.20
CA ALA A 47 8.58 -5.18 15.65
C ALA A 47 8.18 -3.91 16.43
N ASP A 48 8.74 -2.77 16.02
CA ASP A 48 8.61 -1.49 16.74
C ASP A 48 7.30 -0.79 16.38
N PHE A 49 7.00 -0.73 15.09
CA PHE A 49 5.90 0.07 14.55
C PHE A 49 4.74 -0.75 14.03
N GLY A 50 4.96 -1.98 13.59
CA GLY A 50 3.91 -2.82 12.99
C GLY A 50 3.27 -2.17 11.76
N LEU A 51 2.09 -2.65 11.41
CA LEU A 51 1.27 -2.11 10.31
C LEU A 51 -0.07 -1.59 10.85
N PRO A 52 -0.65 -0.55 10.21
CA PRO A 52 -2.01 -0.12 10.52
C PRO A 52 -3.05 -1.17 10.10
N ASP A 53 -4.19 -1.25 10.81
CA ASP A 53 -5.27 -2.23 10.55
C ASP A 53 -6.57 -1.62 10.01
N ASP A 54 -6.51 -0.37 9.56
CA ASP A 54 -7.63 0.36 8.99
C ASP A 54 -7.31 0.84 7.59
N LEU A 55 -8.38 1.24 6.86
CA LEU A 55 -8.48 1.97 5.58
C LEU A 55 -7.63 1.50 4.37
N LEU A 56 -6.48 0.88 4.58
CA LEU A 56 -5.41 0.62 3.64
C LEU A 56 -5.13 -0.88 3.54
N MET A 57 -4.99 -1.53 4.69
CA MET A 57 -4.59 -2.92 4.77
C MET A 57 -5.22 -3.60 5.97
N THR A 58 -5.35 -4.91 5.86
CA THR A 58 -5.77 -5.79 6.94
C THR A 58 -4.60 -6.69 7.30
N PRO A 59 -3.74 -6.30 8.27
CA PRO A 59 -2.60 -7.10 8.67
C PRO A 59 -3.06 -8.46 9.20
N ALA A 60 -2.45 -9.52 8.67
CA ALA A 60 -2.71 -10.90 9.08
C ALA A 60 -1.38 -11.66 9.06
N PHE A 61 -0.49 -11.27 9.97
CA PHE A 61 0.87 -11.79 10.00
C PHE A 61 0.91 -13.31 10.14
N GLN A 62 1.72 -13.92 9.31
CA GLN A 62 2.04 -15.34 9.40
C GLN A 62 2.56 -15.70 10.81
N THR A 63 2.13 -16.84 11.35
CA THR A 63 2.58 -17.32 12.67
C THR A 63 3.68 -18.41 12.57
N GLY A 64 4.11 -18.76 11.36
CA GLY A 64 5.16 -19.75 11.14
C GLY A 64 6.55 -19.13 10.94
N PRO A 65 7.64 -19.90 11.15
CA PRO A 65 9.01 -19.48 10.84
C PRO A 65 9.36 -19.58 9.34
N ASP A 66 8.63 -20.43 8.60
CA ASP A 66 8.87 -20.69 7.19
C ASP A 66 7.89 -19.89 6.32
N PRO A 67 8.36 -19.23 5.24
CA PRO A 67 7.49 -18.44 4.37
C PRO A 67 6.44 -19.31 3.68
N THR A 68 5.16 -18.92 3.75
CA THR A 68 4.04 -19.72 3.23
C THR A 68 3.55 -19.30 1.86
N LEU A 69 3.87 -18.08 1.41
CA LEU A 69 3.40 -17.57 0.13
C LEU A 69 4.40 -17.87 -0.98
N SER A 70 3.88 -18.19 -2.16
CA SER A 70 4.64 -18.36 -3.40
C SER A 70 4.03 -17.46 -4.47
N PRO A 71 4.82 -16.64 -5.18
CA PRO A 71 4.28 -15.78 -6.23
C PRO A 71 3.85 -16.64 -7.43
N ASN A 72 2.71 -16.29 -8.05
CA ASN A 72 2.29 -16.93 -9.30
C ASN A 72 2.94 -16.21 -10.49
N ILE A 73 3.95 -16.83 -11.10
CA ILE A 73 4.60 -16.32 -12.32
C ILE A 73 3.82 -16.82 -13.54
N ALA A 74 2.72 -16.14 -13.85
CA ALA A 74 1.84 -16.51 -14.96
C ALA A 74 2.35 -16.04 -16.33
N GLY A 75 3.16 -14.98 -16.38
CA GLY A 75 3.69 -14.42 -17.61
C GLY A 75 4.91 -13.52 -17.42
N PRO A 76 5.31 -12.79 -18.48
CA PRO A 76 6.50 -11.94 -18.46
C PRO A 76 6.43 -10.80 -17.43
N LEU A 77 5.25 -10.18 -17.26
CA LEU A 77 5.08 -9.06 -16.33
C LEU A 77 5.33 -9.48 -14.87
N GLU A 78 4.89 -10.67 -14.46
CA GLU A 78 5.22 -11.17 -13.12
C GLU A 78 6.70 -11.53 -12.98
N ALA A 79 7.32 -12.04 -14.05
CA ALA A 79 8.74 -12.42 -14.06
C ALA A 79 9.69 -11.22 -13.95
N GLU A 80 9.23 -10.00 -14.25
CA GLU A 80 9.99 -8.77 -14.01
C GLU A 80 10.16 -8.47 -12.51
N HIS A 81 9.23 -8.95 -11.68
CA HIS A 81 9.18 -8.60 -10.26
C HIS A 81 9.49 -9.76 -9.33
N ALA A 82 9.24 -11.01 -9.74
CA ALA A 82 9.44 -12.17 -8.91
C ALA A 82 10.10 -13.34 -9.65
N ARG A 83 10.77 -14.19 -8.87
CA ARG A 83 11.39 -15.44 -9.29
C ARG A 83 10.53 -16.61 -8.83
N ALA A 84 10.59 -17.72 -9.57
CA ALA A 84 9.80 -18.91 -9.25
C ALA A 84 10.16 -19.55 -7.88
N ASP A 85 11.39 -19.35 -7.42
CA ASP A 85 11.89 -19.84 -6.14
C ASP A 85 11.68 -18.86 -4.98
N ASP A 86 11.20 -17.64 -5.24
CA ASP A 86 10.85 -16.70 -4.18
C ASP A 86 9.80 -17.33 -3.25
N ARG A 87 9.97 -17.07 -1.96
CA ARG A 87 9.00 -17.44 -0.92
C ARG A 87 8.79 -16.22 -0.03
N LEU A 88 7.54 -15.94 0.34
CA LEU A 88 7.19 -14.75 1.09
C LEU A 88 6.53 -15.08 2.42
N TYR A 89 6.84 -14.25 3.42
CA TYR A 89 6.13 -14.20 4.70
C TYR A 89 4.83 -13.41 4.52
N ASP A 90 3.69 -14.00 4.87
CA ASP A 90 2.38 -13.33 4.79
C ASP A 90 2.31 -12.17 5.80
N LEU A 91 2.07 -10.95 5.30
CA LEU A 91 1.90 -9.75 6.11
C LEU A 91 0.42 -9.37 6.26
N GLY A 92 -0.47 -9.95 5.44
CA GLY A 92 -1.89 -9.63 5.39
C GLY A 92 -2.41 -9.37 4.00
N HIS A 93 -3.45 -8.55 3.90
CA HIS A 93 -4.14 -8.26 2.65
C HIS A 93 -4.27 -6.75 2.44
N TRP A 94 -4.36 -6.35 1.18
CA TRP A 94 -4.65 -4.96 0.83
C TRP A 94 -6.15 -4.75 0.63
N GLY A 95 -6.80 -3.93 1.46
CA GLY A 95 -8.26 -3.77 1.42
C GLY A 95 -9.05 -4.83 2.19
N ALA A 96 -10.38 -4.83 2.01
CA ALA A 96 -11.34 -5.46 2.92
C ALA A 96 -11.93 -6.81 2.44
N HIS A 97 -11.42 -7.40 1.35
CA HIS A 97 -12.01 -8.61 0.76
C HIS A 97 -10.97 -9.70 0.52
N ASP A 98 -11.35 -10.96 0.73
CA ASP A 98 -10.48 -12.14 0.54
C ASP A 98 -9.95 -12.33 -0.90
N ARG A 99 -10.54 -11.60 -1.87
CA ARG A 99 -10.10 -11.58 -3.28
C ARG A 99 -9.04 -10.52 -3.57
N THR A 100 -8.70 -9.70 -2.58
CA THR A 100 -7.64 -8.71 -2.70
C THR A 100 -6.27 -9.39 -2.66
N PRO A 101 -5.23 -8.76 -3.23
CA PRO A 101 -3.89 -9.32 -3.17
C PRO A 101 -3.43 -9.52 -1.73
N LYS A 102 -2.76 -10.65 -1.50
CA LYS A 102 -1.97 -10.85 -0.28
C LYS A 102 -0.71 -10.03 -0.37
N ILE A 103 -0.31 -9.43 0.74
CA ILE A 103 0.93 -8.67 0.85
C ILE A 103 1.94 -9.55 1.55
N GLY A 104 3.11 -9.75 0.93
CA GLY A 104 4.16 -10.59 1.50
C GLY A 104 5.53 -9.95 1.40
N ALA A 105 6.40 -10.24 2.38
CA ALA A 105 7.82 -9.91 2.33
C ALA A 105 8.62 -11.10 1.83
N VAL A 106 9.40 -10.92 0.77
CA VAL A 106 10.25 -11.97 0.19
C VAL A 106 11.36 -12.35 1.17
N ALA A 107 11.50 -13.65 1.40
CA ALA A 107 12.59 -14.20 2.18
C ALA A 107 13.92 -13.99 1.44
N GLY A 108 14.89 -13.40 2.13
CA GLY A 108 16.22 -13.06 1.61
C GLY A 108 16.40 -11.54 1.61
N ASP A 109 15.69 -10.85 0.73
CA ASP A 109 15.89 -9.43 0.45
C ASP A 109 14.82 -8.50 1.06
N GLY A 110 13.70 -9.03 1.56
CA GLY A 110 12.69 -8.26 2.27
C GLY A 110 11.77 -7.40 1.40
N ARG A 111 11.93 -7.44 0.06
CA ARG A 111 11.04 -6.70 -0.85
C ARG A 111 9.59 -7.15 -0.67
N VAL A 112 8.67 -6.21 -0.79
CA VAL A 112 7.26 -6.44 -0.54
C VAL A 112 6.51 -6.55 -1.85
N LEU A 113 5.81 -7.66 -2.03
CA LEU A 113 5.00 -7.94 -3.20
C LEU A 113 3.53 -8.12 -2.80
N ALA A 114 2.65 -7.64 -3.66
CA ALA A 114 1.25 -8.02 -3.70
C ALA A 114 1.12 -9.25 -4.60
N VAL A 115 0.58 -10.36 -4.08
CA VAL A 115 0.44 -11.63 -4.79
C VAL A 115 -1.02 -12.08 -4.85
N ARG A 116 -1.43 -12.56 -6.02
CA ARG A 116 -2.75 -13.14 -6.31
C ARG A 116 -2.60 -14.60 -6.75
N PRO A 117 -3.65 -15.42 -6.60
CA PRO A 117 -3.65 -16.79 -7.13
C PRO A 117 -3.52 -16.86 -8.65
N ALA A 118 -3.97 -15.83 -9.38
CA ALA A 118 -3.88 -15.70 -10.83
C ALA A 118 -3.98 -14.21 -11.25
N PRO A 119 -3.53 -13.85 -12.46
CA PRO A 119 -3.74 -12.52 -13.02
C PRO A 119 -5.24 -12.24 -13.19
N LEU A 120 -5.63 -10.97 -13.07
CA LEU A 120 -7.00 -10.55 -13.41
C LEU A 120 -7.05 -10.23 -14.90
N THR A 121 -7.99 -10.85 -15.60
CA THR A 121 -8.19 -10.69 -17.04
C THR A 121 -9.62 -10.27 -17.35
N ALA A 122 -9.88 -9.93 -18.61
CA ALA A 122 -11.25 -9.67 -19.09
C ALA A 122 -12.22 -10.81 -18.77
N ALA A 123 -11.75 -12.07 -18.76
CA ALA A 123 -12.59 -13.24 -18.48
C ALA A 123 -13.20 -13.23 -17.07
N ASP A 124 -12.51 -12.58 -16.12
CA ASP A 124 -12.91 -12.46 -14.73
C ASP A 124 -13.97 -11.37 -14.50
N LEU A 125 -14.22 -10.53 -15.50
CA LEU A 125 -15.23 -9.49 -15.44
C LEU A 125 -16.62 -10.02 -15.78
N HIS A 126 -17.64 -9.27 -15.33
CA HIS A 126 -19.03 -9.47 -15.74
C HIS A 126 -19.15 -9.49 -17.27
N PRO A 127 -19.94 -10.40 -17.88
CA PRO A 127 -20.00 -10.55 -19.34
C PRO A 127 -20.18 -9.25 -20.13
N GLY A 128 -21.02 -8.34 -19.64
CA GLY A 128 -21.27 -7.03 -20.27
C GLY A 128 -20.09 -6.05 -20.26
N LEU A 129 -19.04 -6.32 -19.49
CA LEU A 129 -17.83 -5.50 -19.39
C LEU A 129 -16.65 -6.07 -20.20
N ARG A 130 -16.71 -7.35 -20.59
CA ARG A 130 -15.56 -8.05 -21.18
C ARG A 130 -15.08 -7.43 -22.47
N ASP A 131 -16.00 -7.04 -23.35
CA ASP A 131 -15.65 -6.44 -24.64
C ASP A 131 -15.00 -5.06 -24.47
N HIS A 132 -15.47 -4.30 -23.48
CA HIS A 132 -14.92 -2.98 -23.17
C HIS A 132 -13.51 -3.08 -22.57
N TYR A 133 -13.25 -4.12 -21.80
CA TYR A 133 -11.98 -4.38 -21.12
C TYR A 133 -11.25 -5.59 -21.70
N ARG A 134 -11.37 -5.84 -23.01
CA ARG A 134 -10.85 -7.07 -23.65
C ARG A 134 -9.34 -7.28 -23.45
N ASP A 135 -8.61 -6.17 -23.36
CA ASP A 135 -7.16 -6.13 -23.21
C ASP A 135 -6.74 -5.98 -21.74
N LEU A 136 -7.67 -6.14 -20.79
CA LEU A 136 -7.38 -6.08 -19.36
C LEU A 136 -6.45 -7.21 -18.96
N TYR A 137 -5.32 -6.82 -18.37
CA TYR A 137 -4.41 -7.71 -17.68
C TYR A 137 -3.87 -7.00 -16.44
N ARG A 138 -4.29 -7.42 -15.25
CA ARG A 138 -3.62 -7.04 -13.99
C ARG A 138 -2.75 -8.20 -13.53
N PRO A 139 -1.43 -8.01 -13.40
CA PRO A 139 -0.52 -9.09 -13.03
C PRO A 139 -0.89 -9.78 -11.72
N ALA A 140 -0.55 -11.06 -11.62
CA ALA A 140 -0.70 -11.80 -10.37
C ALA A 140 0.30 -11.35 -9.30
N VAL A 141 1.39 -10.69 -9.71
CA VAL A 141 2.45 -10.19 -8.83
C VAL A 141 2.67 -8.73 -9.14
N MET A 142 2.62 -7.88 -8.12
CA MET A 142 2.91 -6.45 -8.24
C MET A 142 3.89 -6.01 -7.14
N PRO A 143 4.90 -5.19 -7.44
CA PRO A 143 5.75 -4.60 -6.42
C PRO A 143 4.96 -3.61 -5.58
N VAL A 144 5.17 -3.62 -4.26
CA VAL A 144 4.51 -2.71 -3.32
C VAL A 144 5.52 -1.79 -2.68
N ASN A 145 6.60 -2.36 -2.13
CA ASN A 145 7.72 -1.63 -1.56
C ASN A 145 9.03 -2.38 -1.78
N SER A 146 10.14 -1.65 -1.83
CA SER A 146 11.47 -2.22 -1.95
C SER A 146 11.92 -2.97 -0.69
N SER A 147 11.29 -2.72 0.47
CA SER A 147 11.56 -3.40 1.74
C SER A 147 10.36 -3.34 2.69
N ALA A 148 10.35 -4.21 3.71
CA ALA A 148 9.27 -4.20 4.72
C ALA A 148 9.36 -2.97 5.65
N SER A 149 10.55 -2.43 5.89
CA SER A 149 10.72 -1.16 6.62
C SER A 149 10.14 0.03 5.84
N ALA A 150 10.36 0.08 4.54
CA ALA A 150 9.74 1.09 3.67
C ALA A 150 8.20 0.96 3.63
N LEU A 151 7.67 -0.27 3.59
CA LEU A 151 6.24 -0.53 3.72
C LEU A 151 5.68 0.04 5.03
N VAL A 152 6.33 -0.26 6.15
CA VAL A 152 5.89 0.20 7.48
C VAL A 152 5.85 1.73 7.53
N GLU A 153 6.91 2.40 7.10
CA GLU A 153 6.95 3.86 7.10
C GLU A 153 5.90 4.46 6.15
N THR A 154 5.77 3.92 4.94
CA THR A 154 4.80 4.36 3.95
C THR A 154 3.37 4.22 4.46
N ALA A 155 3.01 3.05 5.00
CA ALA A 155 1.65 2.76 5.47
C ALA A 155 1.20 3.74 6.57
N TRP A 156 2.05 4.01 7.56
CA TRP A 156 1.70 4.94 8.65
C TRP A 156 1.60 6.39 8.18
N ARG A 157 2.50 6.84 7.28
CA ARG A 157 2.45 8.20 6.74
C ARG A 157 1.24 8.40 5.85
N VAL A 158 0.93 7.44 4.99
CA VAL A 158 -0.27 7.47 4.14
C VAL A 158 -1.53 7.46 4.99
N ARG A 159 -1.62 6.61 6.02
CA ARG A 159 -2.74 6.63 6.96
C ARG A 159 -2.96 8.00 7.59
N ALA A 160 -1.89 8.63 8.08
CA ALA A 160 -1.96 9.97 8.66
C ALA A 160 -2.38 11.04 7.64
N ALA A 161 -1.87 10.95 6.41
CA ALA A 161 -2.22 11.85 5.32
C ALA A 161 -3.68 11.71 4.86
N LEU A 162 -4.18 10.48 4.73
CA LEU A 162 -5.55 10.20 4.30
C LEU A 162 -6.59 10.81 5.24
N ALA A 163 -6.34 10.82 6.54
CA ALA A 163 -7.23 11.52 7.48
C ALA A 163 -7.36 13.02 7.15
N ALA A 164 -6.33 13.65 6.59
CA ALA A 164 -6.39 15.04 6.15
C ALA A 164 -7.01 15.18 4.74
N LEU A 165 -6.74 14.23 3.83
CA LEU A 165 -7.35 14.23 2.49
C LEU A 165 -8.86 13.98 2.53
N ILE A 166 -9.34 13.09 3.40
CA ILE A 166 -10.79 12.86 3.61
C ILE A 166 -11.48 14.15 4.07
N ASP A 167 -10.85 14.92 4.95
CA ASP A 167 -11.39 16.21 5.40
C ASP A 167 -11.38 17.27 4.29
N LEU A 168 -10.52 17.12 3.28
CA LEU A 168 -10.49 17.96 2.09
C LEU A 168 -11.64 17.61 1.14
N ASP A 169 -12.01 16.33 1.00
CA ASP A 169 -13.02 15.80 0.07
C ASP A 169 -14.48 16.18 0.40
N ALA A 170 -14.72 17.09 1.35
CA ALA A 170 -16.04 17.65 1.63
C ALA A 170 -16.23 19.03 0.98
N PRO A 171 -16.56 19.15 -0.33
CA PRO A 171 -16.91 20.43 -0.91
C PRO A 171 -18.28 20.89 -0.38
N PRO A 172 -18.49 22.19 -0.14
CA PRO A 172 -19.84 22.72 0.03
C PRO A 172 -20.61 22.63 -1.30
N GLU A 173 -21.77 21.98 -1.30
CA GLU A 173 -22.60 21.74 -2.50
C GLU A 173 -23.27 22.99 -3.11
N PRO A 174 -23.51 22.97 -4.43
CA PRO A 174 -22.50 22.83 -5.47
C PRO A 174 -21.76 24.16 -5.65
N PRO A 175 -20.43 24.14 -5.75
CA PRO A 175 -19.67 25.36 -6.00
C PRO A 175 -19.82 25.81 -7.48
N PRO A 176 -19.77 27.12 -7.78
CA PRO A 176 -19.62 27.61 -9.15
C PRO A 176 -18.36 27.03 -9.81
N GLY A 177 -18.35 26.88 -11.14
CA GLY A 177 -17.24 26.27 -11.90
C GLY A 177 -15.81 26.67 -11.45
N PRO A 178 -15.48 27.97 -11.31
CA PRO A 178 -14.14 28.38 -10.86
C PRO A 178 -13.77 27.95 -9.44
N VAL A 179 -14.76 27.72 -8.57
CA VAL A 179 -14.56 27.21 -7.21
C VAL A 179 -14.36 25.70 -7.23
N ALA A 180 -15.02 24.97 -8.14
CA ALA A 180 -14.75 23.56 -8.38
C ALA A 180 -13.32 23.37 -8.94
N ASP A 181 -12.94 24.12 -9.97
CA ASP A 181 -11.59 24.04 -10.56
C ASP A 181 -10.49 24.35 -9.52
N ALA A 182 -10.71 25.36 -8.67
CA ALA A 182 -9.78 25.71 -7.60
C ALA A 182 -9.70 24.64 -6.50
N HIS A 183 -10.81 23.96 -6.22
CA HIS A 183 -10.86 22.85 -5.27
C HIS A 183 -10.10 21.64 -5.82
N ASP A 184 -10.35 21.26 -7.07
CA ASP A 184 -9.65 20.15 -7.73
C ASP A 184 -8.14 20.43 -7.81
N ALA A 185 -7.74 21.64 -8.18
CA ALA A 185 -6.33 22.05 -8.19
C ALA A 185 -5.68 21.94 -6.80
N ARG A 186 -6.42 22.32 -5.74
CA ARG A 186 -5.95 22.18 -4.35
C ARG A 186 -5.82 20.71 -3.94
N ARG A 187 -6.78 19.86 -4.32
CA ARG A 187 -6.74 18.41 -4.09
C ARG A 187 -5.51 17.79 -4.75
N SER A 188 -5.31 18.03 -6.04
CA SER A 188 -4.13 17.53 -6.77
C SER A 188 -2.81 18.01 -6.17
N ALA A 189 -2.73 19.25 -5.67
CA ALA A 189 -1.54 19.75 -4.99
C ALA A 189 -1.27 19.03 -3.66
N CYS A 190 -2.33 18.70 -2.91
CA CYS A 190 -2.24 17.93 -1.67
C CYS A 190 -1.82 16.47 -1.92
N GLU A 191 -2.41 15.82 -2.93
CA GLU A 191 -2.03 14.46 -3.37
C GLU A 191 -0.56 14.42 -3.81
N ALA A 192 -0.12 15.38 -4.63
CA ALA A 192 1.26 15.48 -5.08
C ALA A 192 2.24 15.62 -3.91
N MET A 193 1.92 16.42 -2.89
CA MET A 193 2.74 16.56 -1.69
C MET A 193 2.97 15.23 -0.97
N VAL A 194 1.92 14.40 -0.88
CA VAL A 194 2.02 13.06 -0.27
C VAL A 194 2.87 12.15 -1.15
N LEU A 195 2.59 12.07 -2.45
CA LEU A 195 3.32 11.19 -3.38
C LEU A 195 4.82 11.55 -3.47
N GLU A 196 5.16 12.84 -3.48
CA GLU A 196 6.55 13.29 -3.40
C GLU A 196 7.23 12.86 -2.11
N ALA A 197 6.51 12.82 -0.99
CA ALA A 197 7.04 12.31 0.27
C ALA A 197 7.26 10.80 0.23
N LEU A 198 6.33 10.04 -0.35
CA LEU A 198 6.49 8.59 -0.50
C LEU A 198 7.68 8.26 -1.39
N ALA A 199 7.89 9.02 -2.47
CA ALA A 199 9.02 8.83 -3.37
C ALA A 199 10.38 9.06 -2.68
N ARG A 200 10.44 9.84 -1.58
CA ARG A 200 11.67 10.00 -0.77
C ARG A 200 11.93 8.79 0.13
N ILE A 201 10.88 8.08 0.55
CA ILE A 201 10.97 6.89 1.39
C ILE A 201 11.34 5.69 0.52
N ASP A 202 10.62 5.52 -0.59
CA ASP A 202 10.76 4.39 -1.48
C ASP A 202 10.48 4.79 -2.93
N PRO A 203 11.52 5.24 -3.67
CA PRO A 203 11.37 5.65 -5.06
C PRO A 203 10.82 4.53 -5.97
N ALA A 204 11.12 3.27 -5.64
CA ALA A 204 10.69 2.11 -6.42
C ALA A 204 9.20 1.80 -6.26
N ALA A 205 8.58 2.30 -5.19
CA ALA A 205 7.17 2.13 -4.88
C ALA A 205 6.28 3.27 -5.39
N CYS A 206 6.87 4.31 -6.00
CA CYS A 206 6.18 5.57 -6.31
C CYS A 206 6.17 5.82 -7.81
N GLY A 207 5.21 5.19 -8.51
CA GLY A 207 4.87 5.43 -9.90
C GLY A 207 3.38 5.74 -10.07
N PRO A 208 2.95 6.30 -11.21
CA PRO A 208 1.54 6.62 -11.45
C PRO A 208 0.63 5.38 -11.36
N ASP A 209 1.15 4.21 -11.72
CA ASP A 209 0.44 2.92 -11.64
C ASP A 209 0.74 2.15 -10.34
N SER A 210 1.37 2.81 -9.35
CA SER A 210 1.67 2.17 -8.07
C SER A 210 0.44 2.07 -7.18
N LEU A 211 0.45 1.07 -6.30
CA LEU A 211 -0.60 0.86 -5.30
C LEU A 211 -0.79 2.08 -4.39
N TRP A 212 0.30 2.78 -4.06
CA TRP A 212 0.25 3.97 -3.23
C TRP A 212 -0.29 5.19 -3.96
N ALA A 213 -0.02 5.32 -5.27
CA ALA A 213 -0.65 6.35 -6.09
C ALA A 213 -2.16 6.15 -6.13
N GLU A 214 -2.64 4.94 -6.41
CA GLU A 214 -4.07 4.59 -6.38
C GLU A 214 -4.70 4.98 -5.04
N VAL A 215 -4.09 4.57 -3.92
CA VAL A 215 -4.63 4.88 -2.59
C VAL A 215 -4.67 6.36 -2.24
N VAL A 216 -3.71 7.16 -2.71
CA VAL A 216 -3.68 8.60 -2.40
C VAL A 216 -4.69 9.37 -3.25
N THR A 217 -4.85 9.01 -4.53
CA THR A 217 -5.69 9.76 -5.48
C THR A 217 -7.14 9.27 -5.55
N ASP A 218 -7.35 7.98 -5.27
CA ASP A 218 -8.66 7.31 -5.30
C ASP A 218 -8.79 6.35 -4.10
N PRO A 219 -8.98 6.89 -2.89
CA PRO A 219 -9.00 6.07 -1.69
C PRO A 219 -10.26 5.20 -1.52
N GLY A 220 -11.22 5.25 -2.47
CA GLY A 220 -12.32 4.30 -2.58
C GLY A 220 -13.31 4.28 -1.39
N TYR A 221 -13.47 5.41 -0.68
CA TYR A 221 -14.45 5.55 0.42
C TYR A 221 -15.89 5.73 -0.06
#